data_AF-A0A3R6F631-F1
#
_entry.id   AF-A0A3R6F631-F1
#
_cell.length_a   1.000
_cell.length_b   1.000
_cell.length_c   1.000
_cell.angle_alpha   90.00
_cell.angle_beta   90.00
_cell.angle_gamma   90.00
#
_symmetry.space_group_name_H-M   'P 1'
#
loop_
_entity.id
_entity.type
_entity.pdbx_description
1 polymer ?
#
loop_
_entity_poly.entity_id
_entity_poly.type
_entity_poly.pdbx_seq_one_letter_code
_entity_poly.pdbx_strand_id
1 'polypeptide(L)'
;MGGMYVDFDMECLENVEPLLQKGCCFGTDTDENIIYASHVKGGYLNNTFITSTPKHPFIGKIVEHVFDENRILPSADTHKLLYVLQTSGALMLSDTYDAYEGKDDVYIIPACNIAPFSVMEA
;
A
#
# COMPACT_ATOMS: atom_id res chain seq x y z
N MET A 1 7.81 -13.70 -3.62
CA MET A 1 6.40 -13.65 -4.06
C MET A 1 6.32 -12.87 -5.37
N GLY A 2 5.25 -13.06 -6.14
CA GLY A 2 4.92 -12.35 -7.37
C GLY A 2 3.45 -12.63 -7.73
N GLY A 3 2.91 -11.90 -8.71
CA GLY A 3 1.49 -11.95 -9.11
C GLY A 3 0.72 -10.69 -8.71
N MET A 4 -0.59 -10.82 -8.63
CA MET A 4 -1.53 -9.75 -8.27
C MET A 4 -2.32 -10.18 -7.03
N TYR A 5 -2.35 -9.30 -6.04
CA TYR A 5 -3.23 -9.34 -4.89
C TYR A 5 -4.27 -8.23 -5.07
N VAL A 6 -5.53 -8.59 -4.88
CA VAL A 6 -6.65 -7.64 -4.80
C VAL A 6 -7.54 -8.08 -3.65
N ASP A 7 -8.16 -7.12 -2.96
CA ASP A 7 -9.22 -7.44 -2.00
C ASP A 7 -10.41 -8.10 -2.72
N PHE A 8 -11.09 -9.01 -2.02
CA PHE A 8 -12.13 -9.86 -2.61
C PHE A 8 -13.37 -9.08 -3.06
N ASP A 9 -13.60 -7.91 -2.47
CA ASP A 9 -14.70 -7.00 -2.77
C ASP A 9 -14.35 -5.96 -3.85
N MET A 10 -13.17 -6.03 -4.47
CA MET A 10 -12.88 -5.23 -5.65
C MET A 10 -13.58 -5.79 -6.90
N GLU A 11 -14.31 -4.91 -7.59
CA GLU A 11 -14.89 -5.22 -8.89
C GLU A 11 -13.98 -4.74 -10.03
N CYS A 12 -13.69 -5.65 -10.97
CA CYS A 12 -12.89 -5.35 -12.15
C CYS A 12 -13.81 -4.93 -13.31
N LEU A 13 -13.86 -3.63 -13.60
CA LEU A 13 -14.73 -3.08 -14.65
C LEU A 13 -14.11 -3.19 -16.05
N GLU A 14 -12.78 -3.18 -16.15
CA GLU A 14 -12.04 -3.17 -17.41
C GLU A 14 -10.70 -3.92 -17.26
N ASN A 15 -9.99 -4.16 -18.38
CA ASN A 15 -8.67 -4.80 -18.34
C ASN A 15 -7.68 -3.96 -17.52
N VAL A 16 -7.07 -4.57 -16.50
CA VAL A 16 -6.12 -3.95 -15.57
C VAL A 16 -4.71 -3.80 -16.14
N GLU A 17 -4.33 -4.57 -17.17
CA GLU A 17 -2.97 -4.57 -17.74
C GLU A 17 -2.41 -3.19 -18.08
N PRO A 18 -3.17 -2.23 -18.65
CA PRO A 18 -2.68 -0.88 -18.92
C PRO A 18 -2.23 -0.10 -17.68
N LEU A 19 -2.71 -0.48 -16.49
CA LEU A 19 -2.33 0.15 -15.22
C LEU A 19 -1.01 -0.40 -14.65
N LEU A 20 -0.56 -1.56 -15.13
CA LEU A 20 0.61 -2.29 -14.60
C LEU A 20 1.93 -1.78 -15.22
N GLN A 21 2.26 -0.52 -14.96
CA GLN A 21 3.36 0.17 -15.66
C GLN A 21 4.77 -0.29 -15.24
N LYS A 22 4.91 -0.93 -14.08
CA LYS A 22 6.21 -1.36 -13.53
C LYS A 22 6.17 -2.77 -12.97
N GLY A 23 7.36 -3.29 -12.67
CA GLY A 23 7.53 -4.60 -12.03
C GLY A 23 6.93 -4.68 -10.63
N CYS A 24 6.54 -3.56 -10.02
CA CYS A 24 5.74 -3.53 -8.80
C CYS A 24 4.81 -2.33 -8.81
N CYS A 25 3.51 -2.58 -8.63
CA CYS A 25 2.51 -1.53 -8.59
C CYS A 25 1.67 -1.65 -7.31
N PHE A 26 1.33 -0.50 -6.74
CA PHE A 26 0.45 -0.40 -5.59
C PHE A 26 -0.68 0.55 -5.93
N GLY A 27 -1.83 0.30 -5.32
CA GLY A 27 -2.89 1.28 -5.31
C GLY A 27 -2.61 2.46 -4.37
N THR A 28 -3.34 3.54 -4.60
CA THR A 28 -3.50 4.66 -3.67
C THR A 28 -4.98 5.01 -3.56
N ASP A 29 -5.31 5.88 -2.63
CA ASP A 29 -6.67 6.33 -2.35
C ASP A 29 -6.79 7.83 -2.61
N THR A 30 -8.02 8.35 -2.68
CA THR A 30 -8.28 9.79 -2.66
C THR A 30 -7.88 10.35 -1.29
N ASP A 31 -7.44 11.61 -1.24
CA ASP A 31 -6.98 12.25 0.01
C ASP A 31 -8.00 12.14 1.16
N GLU A 32 -9.29 12.17 0.83
CA GLU A 32 -10.41 12.06 1.76
C GLU A 32 -10.57 10.66 2.37
N ASN A 33 -10.14 9.63 1.64
CA ASN A 33 -10.21 8.23 2.07
C ASN A 33 -8.97 7.77 2.85
N ILE A 34 -7.88 8.55 2.82
CA ILE A 34 -6.65 8.21 3.54
C ILE A 34 -6.87 8.43 5.04
N ILE A 35 -7.23 7.35 5.74
CA ILE A 35 -7.35 7.35 7.19
C ILE A 35 -5.98 7.65 7.81
N TYR A 36 -5.95 8.61 8.75
CA TYR A 36 -4.71 9.09 9.37
C TYR A 36 -3.71 9.71 8.38
N ALA A 37 -4.18 10.42 7.36
CA ALA A 37 -3.34 11.12 6.36
C ALA A 37 -2.18 11.94 6.96
N SER A 38 -2.34 12.51 8.15
CA SER A 38 -1.27 13.24 8.86
C SER A 38 -0.03 12.40 9.20
N HIS A 39 -0.11 11.07 9.11
CA HIS A 39 1.01 10.15 9.33
C HIS A 39 1.76 9.77 8.04
N VAL A 40 1.22 10.12 6.87
CA VAL A 40 1.87 9.86 5.57
C VAL A 40 2.91 10.94 5.32
N LYS A 41 4.16 10.55 5.05
CA LYS A 41 5.28 11.50 4.86
C LYS A 41 5.55 11.78 3.38
N GLY A 42 5.29 10.80 2.52
CA GLY A 42 5.42 10.90 1.08
C GLY A 42 4.27 10.19 0.36
N GLY A 43 4.57 9.08 -0.32
CA GLY A 43 3.58 8.37 -1.14
C GLY A 43 2.69 7.46 -0.28
N TYR A 44 1.37 7.58 -0.41
CA TYR A 44 0.45 6.64 0.21
C TYR A 44 0.27 5.39 -0.65
N LEU A 45 0.64 4.24 -0.09
CA LEU A 45 0.37 2.93 -0.67
C LEU A 45 -0.79 2.28 0.09
N ASN A 46 -1.90 2.03 -0.59
CA ASN A 46 -2.94 1.21 -0.01
C ASN A 46 -2.54 -0.28 -0.05
N ASN A 47 -3.20 -1.08 0.80
CA ASN A 47 -2.96 -2.52 0.90
C ASN A 47 -4.06 -3.35 0.23
N THR A 48 -4.85 -2.73 -0.66
CA THR A 48 -6.02 -3.36 -1.28
C THR A 48 -5.73 -3.81 -2.72
N PHE A 49 -4.80 -3.15 -3.42
CA PHE A 49 -4.33 -3.55 -4.75
C PHE A 49 -2.80 -3.57 -4.81
N ILE A 50 -2.21 -4.75 -5.03
CA ILE A 50 -0.75 -4.94 -5.08
C ILE A 50 -0.39 -5.87 -6.23
N THR A 51 0.53 -5.45 -7.10
CA THR A 51 1.12 -6.33 -8.11
C THR A 51 2.64 -6.33 -8.00
N SER A 52 3.24 -7.47 -8.31
CA SER A 52 4.69 -7.56 -8.42
C SER A 52 5.16 -8.68 -9.33
N THR A 53 6.29 -8.47 -10.00
CA THR A 53 7.05 -9.56 -10.59
C THR A 53 7.69 -10.40 -9.48
N PRO A 54 7.97 -11.68 -9.75
CA PRO A 54 8.62 -12.54 -8.76
C PRO A 54 9.92 -11.94 -8.22
N LYS A 55 10.03 -11.89 -6.88
CA LYS A 55 11.24 -11.42 -6.16
C LYS A 55 11.53 -9.92 -6.32
N HIS A 56 10.51 -9.10 -6.57
CA HIS A 56 10.69 -7.64 -6.60
C HIS A 56 11.32 -7.14 -5.28
N PRO A 57 12.37 -6.29 -5.31
CA PRO A 57 13.11 -5.92 -4.10
C PRO A 57 12.25 -5.18 -3.07
N PHE A 58 11.30 -4.35 -3.51
CA PHE A 58 10.39 -3.65 -2.61
C PHE A 58 9.47 -4.60 -1.82
N ILE A 59 8.97 -5.68 -2.45
CA ILE A 59 8.20 -6.72 -1.74
C ILE A 59 9.10 -7.42 -0.71
N GLY A 60 10.38 -7.65 -1.04
CA GLY A 60 11.38 -8.14 -0.09
C GLY A 60 11.49 -7.24 1.13
N LYS A 61 11.57 -5.92 0.95
CA LYS A 61 11.62 -4.94 2.03
C LYS A 61 10.38 -4.94 2.92
N ILE A 62 9.20 -5.07 2.34
CA ILE A 62 7.95 -5.20 3.11
C ILE A 62 7.99 -6.47 3.99
N VAL A 63 8.39 -7.61 3.42
CA VAL A 63 8.50 -8.87 4.17
C VAL A 63 9.55 -8.75 5.28
N GLU A 64 10.74 -8.21 4.98
CA GLU A 64 11.79 -7.95 5.97
C GLU A 64 11.26 -7.08 7.12
N HIS A 65 10.51 -6.01 6.82
CA HIS A 65 9.94 -5.12 7.83
C HIS A 65 8.89 -5.81 8.71
N VAL A 66 7.98 -6.58 8.11
CA VAL A 66 6.90 -7.26 8.86
C VAL A 66 7.46 -8.30 9.83
N PHE A 67 8.52 -9.01 9.43
CA PHE A 67 9.13 -10.09 10.21
C PHE A 67 10.38 -9.67 11.00
N ASP A 68 10.73 -8.38 11.05
CA ASP A 68 11.82 -7.89 11.91
C ASP A 68 11.42 -7.97 13.39
N GLU A 69 12.04 -8.88 14.13
CA GLU A 69 11.82 -9.07 15.56
C GLU A 69 12.33 -7.90 16.41
N ASN A 70 13.24 -7.08 15.88
CA ASN A 70 13.80 -5.92 16.60
C ASN A 70 13.00 -4.63 16.37
N ARG A 71 11.92 -4.68 15.59
CA ARG A 71 11.14 -3.49 15.28
C ARG A 71 10.47 -2.93 16.53
N ILE A 72 10.47 -1.61 16.64
CA ILE A 72 9.74 -0.91 17.70
C ILE A 72 8.26 -0.90 17.30
N LEU A 73 7.45 -1.63 18.06
CA LEU A 73 6.00 -1.65 17.86
C LEU A 73 5.35 -0.39 18.47
N PRO A 74 4.21 0.06 17.93
CA PRO A 74 3.41 1.10 18.57
C PRO A 74 3.03 0.71 20.01
N SER A 75 2.80 1.71 20.87
CA SER A 75 2.36 1.46 22.24
C SER A 75 1.09 0.61 22.28
N ALA A 76 0.94 -0.20 23.32
CA ALA A 76 -0.29 -0.98 23.57
C ALA A 76 -1.54 -0.10 23.74
N ASP A 77 -1.36 1.16 24.13
CA ASP A 77 -2.44 2.15 24.26
C ASP A 77 -2.84 2.81 22.93
N THR A 78 -2.13 2.49 21.83
CA THR A 78 -2.45 3.01 20.50
C THR A 78 -3.83 2.53 20.07
N HIS A 79 -4.63 3.42 19.49
CA HIS A 79 -5.93 3.06 18.93
C HIS A 79 -5.79 1.87 17.97
N LYS A 80 -6.63 0.84 18.13
CA LYS A 80 -6.48 -0.46 17.44
C LYS A 80 -6.31 -0.33 15.93
N LEU A 81 -7.11 0.54 15.29
CA LEU A 81 -7.01 0.75 13.84
C LEU A 81 -5.64 1.32 13.45
N LEU A 82 -5.16 2.32 14.18
CA LEU A 82 -3.85 2.93 13.94
C LEU A 82 -2.72 1.91 14.17
N TYR A 83 -2.82 1.11 15.23
CA TYR A 83 -1.88 0.02 15.51
C TYR A 83 -1.77 -0.95 14.32
N VAL A 84 -2.90 -1.40 13.77
CA VAL A 84 -2.93 -2.31 12.61
C VAL A 84 -2.30 -1.65 11.38
N LEU A 85 -2.71 -0.41 11.08
CA LEU A 85 -2.19 0.35 9.95
C LEU A 85 -0.66 0.55 10.03
N GLN A 86 -0.12 0.80 11.23
CA GLN A 86 1.30 1.04 11.47
C GLN A 86 2.16 -0.22 11.55
N THR A 87 1.58 -1.40 11.77
CA THR A 87 2.35 -2.65 11.96
C THR A 87 2.36 -3.55 10.73
N SER A 88 1.26 -3.59 9.98
CA SER A 88 1.15 -4.41 8.77
C SER A 88 0.22 -3.84 7.69
N GLY A 89 -0.38 -2.68 7.91
CA GLY A 89 -1.32 -2.06 6.97
C GLY A 89 -0.68 -0.95 6.11
N ALA A 90 -1.54 -0.11 5.53
CA ALA A 90 -1.16 0.91 4.55
C ALA A 90 -0.13 1.93 5.07
N LEU A 91 -0.18 2.32 6.36
CA LEU A 91 0.81 3.25 6.91
C LEU A 91 2.21 2.63 6.98
N MET A 92 2.31 1.36 7.39
CA MET A 92 3.58 0.62 7.37
C MET A 92 4.14 0.50 5.94
N LEU A 93 3.28 0.17 4.96
CA LEU A 93 3.67 0.08 3.56
C LEU A 93 4.20 1.43 3.04
N SER A 94 3.49 2.52 3.37
CA SER A 94 3.86 3.88 2.98
C SER A 94 5.18 4.32 3.64
N ASP A 95 5.37 4.05 4.93
CA ASP A 95 6.64 4.31 5.63
C ASP A 95 7.80 3.49 5.02
N THR A 96 7.54 2.24 4.66
CA THR A 96 8.53 1.37 3.99
C THR A 96 8.88 1.90 2.61
N TYR A 97 7.89 2.40 1.85
CA TYR A 97 8.09 3.04 0.55
C TYR A 97 8.89 4.34 0.67
N ASP A 98 8.54 5.20 1.62
CA ASP A 98 9.22 6.47 1.85
C ASP A 98 10.70 6.26 2.21
N ALA A 99 11.03 5.19 2.94
CA ALA A 99 12.41 4.81 3.24
C ALA A 99 13.13 4.05 2.10
N TYR A 100 12.40 3.53 1.11
CA TYR A 100 12.97 2.74 0.02
C TYR A 100 13.67 3.64 -1.00
N GLU A 101 14.91 3.31 -1.38
CA GLU A 101 15.69 4.11 -2.34
C GLU A 101 15.23 3.88 -3.78
N GLY A 102 14.83 2.66 -4.14
CA GLY A 102 14.43 2.27 -5.50
C GLY A 102 13.00 2.67 -5.87
N LYS A 103 12.53 3.87 -5.48
CA LYS A 103 11.14 4.32 -5.74
C LYS A 103 10.79 4.30 -7.23
N ASP A 104 11.78 4.51 -8.09
CA ASP A 104 11.62 4.48 -9.54
C ASP A 104 11.25 3.09 -10.09
N ASP A 105 11.35 2.02 -9.31
CA ASP A 105 10.90 0.68 -9.71
C ASP A 105 9.48 0.35 -9.23
N VAL A 106 8.88 1.23 -8.42
CA VAL A 106 7.50 1.09 -7.92
C VAL A 106 6.60 2.11 -8.59
N TYR A 107 5.41 1.69 -9.01
CA TYR A 107 4.40 2.58 -9.56
C TYR A 107 3.21 2.67 -8.62
N ILE A 108 2.81 3.91 -8.28
CA ILE A 108 1.60 4.17 -7.52
C ILE A 108 0.48 4.45 -8.52
N ILE A 109 -0.47 3.53 -8.63
CA ILE A 109 -1.60 3.65 -9.53
C ILE A 109 -2.54 4.74 -8.97
N PRO A 110 -2.91 5.76 -9.77
CA PRO A 110 -3.78 6.84 -9.29
C PRO A 110 -5.16 6.33 -8.86
N ALA A 111 -5.69 6.89 -7.77
CA ALA A 111 -6.95 6.49 -7.16
C ALA A 111 -8.12 6.43 -8.15
N CYS A 112 -8.17 7.35 -9.13
CA CYS A 112 -9.23 7.36 -10.16
C CYS A 112 -9.33 6.08 -11.00
N ASN A 113 -8.33 5.19 -10.97
CA ASN A 113 -8.34 3.94 -11.71
C ASN A 113 -8.70 2.71 -10.84
N ILE A 114 -8.71 2.84 -9.51
CA ILE A 114 -8.74 1.68 -8.58
C ILE A 114 -9.62 1.91 -7.34
N ALA A 115 -9.70 3.14 -6.85
CA ALA A 115 -10.50 3.56 -5.70
C ALA A 115 -11.05 4.97 -5.96
N PRO A 116 -11.90 5.14 -7.00
CA PRO A 116 -12.29 6.47 -7.48
C PRO A 116 -13.32 7.18 -6.60
N PHE A 117 -14.02 6.45 -5.74
CA PHE A 117 -15.11 6.98 -4.91
C PHE A 117 -14.61 7.46 -3.57
N SER A 118 -15.06 8.63 -3.14
CA SER A 118 -14.88 9.10 -1.77
C SER A 118 -15.80 8.36 -0.78
N VAL A 119 -15.53 8.44 0.53
CA VAL A 119 -16.44 7.95 1.59
C VAL A 119 -17.85 8.56 1.47
N MET A 120 -18.01 9.70 0.79
CA MET A 120 -19.30 10.34 0.57
C MET A 120 -20.10 9.72 -0.59
N GLU A 121 -19.45 8.94 -1.45
CA GLU A 121 -20.01 8.36 -2.68
C GLU A 121 -20.11 6.83 -2.66
N ALA A 122 -19.46 6.18 -1.70
CA ALA A 122 -19.49 4.74 -1.45
C ALA A 122 -20.69 4.31 -0.59
#